data_AF-A0A2E7HR90-F1
#
_entry.id   AF-A0A2E7HR90-F1
#
_cell.length_a   1.000
_cell.length_b   1.000
_cell.length_c   1.000
_cell.angle_alpha   90.00
_cell.angle_beta   90.00
_cell.angle_gamma   90.00
#
_symmetry.space_group_name_H-M   'P 1'
#
loop_
_entity.id
_entity.type
_entity.pdbx_description
1 polymer ?
#
loop_
_entity_poly.entity_id
_entity_poly.type
_entity_poly.pdbx_seq_one_letter_code
_entity_poly.pdbx_strand_id
1 'polypeptide(L)'
;MKSIFLFPIALATSLHAEDSVSNADLSRKLDLILGKVSGLETRVAELEKANSEVKKEMQVVQKTAEEAKTASQTIALPEDEDAKKSFMSKLRLQLKSEEAKAAGAWTKEETWIGMRRNLTGFKVRKLLGNPNQIKKSLNPRIDQIYHYEGDLNADGTNEVGEVSLFRDRVVSFSSPF
;
A
#
# COMPACT_ATOMS: atom_id res chain seq x y z
N MET A 1 24.31 -12.02 117.40
CA MET A 1 25.41 -11.44 116.59
C MET A 1 26.04 -12.54 115.75
N LYS A 2 25.90 -12.47 114.41
CA LYS A 2 26.90 -12.80 113.38
C LYS A 2 26.23 -12.70 112.00
N SER A 3 26.61 -11.66 111.26
CA SER A 3 26.35 -11.45 109.84
C SER A 3 27.32 -12.27 108.99
N ILE A 4 26.95 -12.66 107.76
CA ILE A 4 27.77 -12.85 106.52
C ILE A 4 26.74 -13.14 105.39
N PHE A 5 26.41 -12.20 104.51
CA PHE A 5 27.01 -11.83 103.19
C PHE A 5 26.71 -12.78 102.00
N LEU A 6 25.85 -12.28 101.10
CA LEU A 6 25.77 -12.34 99.61
C LEU A 6 26.62 -13.36 98.82
N PHE A 7 26.00 -14.07 97.85
CA PHE A 7 26.09 -13.76 96.40
C PHE A 7 25.23 -14.72 95.53
N PRO A 8 24.59 -14.26 94.43
CA PRO A 8 23.91 -15.10 93.44
C PRO A 8 24.84 -15.48 92.28
N ILE A 9 24.73 -16.69 91.74
CA ILE A 9 25.40 -17.09 90.50
C ILE A 9 24.34 -17.17 89.39
N ALA A 10 24.39 -16.19 88.50
CA ALA A 10 23.65 -16.13 87.25
C ALA A 10 24.29 -17.05 86.21
N LEU A 11 23.48 -17.90 85.58
CA LEU A 11 23.89 -18.75 84.45
C LEU A 11 23.83 -17.89 83.17
N ALA A 12 25.00 -17.65 82.56
CA ALA A 12 25.15 -16.82 81.38
C ALA A 12 24.56 -17.50 80.13
N THR A 13 23.54 -16.88 79.54
CA THR A 13 23.13 -17.11 78.15
C THR A 13 23.88 -16.14 77.25
N SER A 14 24.96 -16.60 76.61
CA SER A 14 25.58 -15.84 75.53
C SER A 14 24.73 -15.99 74.26
N LEU A 15 23.89 -14.98 74.02
CA LEU A 15 23.24 -14.72 72.73
C LEU A 15 24.32 -14.57 71.64
N HIS A 16 24.08 -15.21 70.49
CA HIS A 16 24.80 -14.91 69.26
C HIS A 16 24.60 -13.43 68.91
N ALA A 17 25.69 -12.68 68.90
CA ALA A 17 25.73 -11.32 68.39
C ALA A 17 25.46 -11.36 66.87
N GLU A 18 24.40 -10.69 66.46
CA GLU A 18 24.12 -10.34 65.07
C GLU A 18 25.17 -9.31 64.64
N ASP A 19 25.84 -9.55 63.51
CA ASP A 19 26.85 -8.64 62.97
C ASP A 19 26.24 -7.23 62.82
N SER A 20 26.73 -6.28 63.62
CA SER A 20 26.27 -4.90 63.58
C SER A 20 26.58 -4.30 62.22
N VAL A 21 25.57 -4.21 61.36
CA VAL A 21 25.68 -3.63 60.03
C VAL A 21 26.10 -2.16 60.18
N SER A 22 27.26 -1.81 59.63
CA SER A 22 27.77 -0.44 59.68
C SER A 22 26.81 0.50 58.94
N ASN A 23 26.52 1.68 59.51
CA ASN A 23 25.71 2.72 58.85
C ASN A 23 26.23 3.04 57.43
N ALA A 24 27.53 2.90 57.18
CA ALA A 24 28.13 3.09 55.86
C ALA A 24 27.68 2.03 54.84
N ASP A 25 27.50 0.78 55.26
CA ASP A 25 27.02 -0.30 54.38
C ASP A 25 25.53 -0.17 54.10
N LEU A 26 24.76 0.33 55.08
CA LEU A 26 23.35 0.64 54.91
C LEU A 26 23.17 1.77 53.87
N SER A 27 23.95 2.84 53.97
CA SER A 27 23.93 3.95 52.99
C SER A 27 24.32 3.49 51.58
N ARG A 28 25.36 2.64 51.44
CA ARG A 28 25.74 2.07 50.14
C ARG A 28 24.65 1.19 49.53
N LYS A 29 23.98 0.36 50.35
CA LYS A 29 22.84 -0.43 49.89
C LYS A 29 21.67 0.47 49.47
N LEU A 30 21.44 1.56 50.17
CA LEU A 30 20.40 2.54 49.84
C LEU A 30 20.68 3.20 48.48
N ASP A 31 21.90 3.67 48.24
CA ASP A 31 22.31 4.24 46.95
C ASP A 31 22.17 3.24 45.80
N LEU A 32 22.55 1.98 46.05
CA LEU A 32 22.40 0.90 45.07
C LEU A 32 20.91 0.63 44.74
N ILE A 33 20.05 0.66 45.76
CA ILE A 33 18.60 0.49 45.58
C ILE A 33 18.03 1.69 44.82
N LEU A 34 18.44 2.91 45.17
CA LEU A 34 17.99 4.13 44.51
C LEU A 34 18.33 4.10 43.01
N GLY A 35 19.55 3.71 42.66
CA GLY A 35 19.97 3.56 41.26
C GLY A 35 19.24 2.44 40.51
N LYS A 36 18.87 1.34 41.20
CA LYS A 36 18.05 0.27 40.59
C LYS A 36 16.61 0.71 40.36
N VAL A 37 16.03 1.45 41.31
CA VAL A 37 14.66 1.97 41.21
C VAL A 37 14.57 2.99 40.09
N SER A 38 15.51 3.94 39.98
CA SER A 38 15.53 4.89 38.86
C SER A 38 15.71 4.20 37.50
N GLY A 39 16.52 3.14 37.45
CA GLY A 39 16.68 2.31 36.25
C GLY A 39 15.40 1.56 35.88
N LEU A 40 14.65 1.06 36.88
CA LEU A 40 13.35 0.42 36.65
C LEU A 40 12.31 1.42 36.16
N GLU A 41 12.22 2.60 36.78
CA GLU A 41 11.28 3.66 36.38
C GLU A 41 11.48 4.07 34.92
N THR A 42 12.74 4.23 34.51
CA THR A 42 13.09 4.55 33.11
C THR A 42 12.62 3.44 32.15
N ARG A 43 12.88 2.18 32.49
CA ARG A 43 12.46 1.03 31.67
C ARG A 43 10.95 0.88 31.61
N VAL A 44 10.23 1.17 32.69
CA VAL A 44 8.77 1.14 32.73
C VAL A 44 8.20 2.24 31.83
N ALA A 45 8.74 3.46 31.90
CA ALA A 45 8.31 4.56 31.03
C ALA A 45 8.55 4.25 29.53
N GLU A 46 9.69 3.63 29.19
CA GLU A 46 9.98 3.18 27.83
C GLU A 46 9.02 2.08 27.35
N LEU A 47 8.73 1.09 28.22
CA LEU A 47 7.80 0.01 27.92
C LEU A 47 6.36 0.50 27.76
N GLU A 48 5.92 1.44 28.58
CA GLU A 48 4.59 2.07 28.46
C GLU A 48 4.47 2.85 27.15
N LYS A 49 5.52 3.60 26.79
CA LYS A 49 5.58 4.31 25.52
C LYS A 49 5.51 3.34 24.33
N ALA A 50 6.34 2.29 24.33
CA ALA A 50 6.35 1.27 23.29
C ALA A 50 4.99 0.56 23.17
N ASN A 51 4.35 0.19 24.29
CA ASN A 51 3.01 -0.38 24.28
C ASN A 51 1.96 0.58 23.70
N SER A 52 2.05 1.88 24.00
CA SER A 52 1.14 2.87 23.44
C SER A 52 1.28 3.04 21.93
N GLU A 53 2.50 2.88 21.41
CA GLU A 53 2.82 2.93 19.99
C GLU A 53 2.36 1.67 19.26
N VAL A 54 2.66 0.49 19.80
CA VAL A 54 2.18 -0.80 19.30
C VAL A 54 0.65 -0.83 19.24
N LYS A 55 -0.04 -0.31 20.26
CA LYS A 55 -1.52 -0.25 20.27
C LYS A 55 -2.07 0.64 19.15
N LYS A 56 -1.38 1.75 18.83
CA LYS A 56 -1.76 2.64 17.70
C LYS A 56 -1.50 1.95 16.36
N GLU A 57 -0.36 1.31 16.19
CA GLU A 57 -0.03 0.54 14.98
C GLU A 57 -1.03 -0.59 14.73
N MET A 58 -1.37 -1.36 15.77
CA MET A 58 -2.40 -2.40 15.67
C MET A 58 -3.76 -1.84 15.26
N GLN A 59 -4.15 -0.67 15.75
CA GLN A 59 -5.41 -0.04 15.38
C GLN A 59 -5.42 0.45 13.92
N VAL A 60 -4.27 0.91 13.41
CA VAL A 60 -4.09 1.27 12.00
C VAL A 60 -4.17 0.01 11.13
N VAL A 61 -3.43 -1.04 11.48
CA VAL A 61 -3.44 -2.32 10.73
C VAL A 61 -4.84 -2.94 10.71
N GLN A 62 -5.58 -2.90 11.82
CA GLN A 62 -6.96 -3.39 11.85
C GLN A 62 -7.89 -2.60 10.92
N LYS A 63 -7.78 -1.27 10.89
CA LYS A 63 -8.56 -0.43 9.96
C LYS A 63 -8.21 -0.73 8.51
N THR A 64 -6.92 -0.83 8.19
CA THR A 64 -6.46 -1.16 6.83
C THR A 64 -6.87 -2.57 6.40
N ALA A 65 -6.89 -3.53 7.33
CA ALA A 65 -7.36 -4.90 7.05
C ALA A 65 -8.87 -4.96 6.81
N GLU A 66 -9.68 -4.22 7.58
CA GLU A 66 -11.13 -4.14 7.37
C GLU A 66 -11.46 -3.38 6.06
N GLU A 67 -10.71 -2.34 5.72
CA GLU A 67 -10.82 -1.64 4.43
C GLU A 67 -10.44 -2.56 3.24
N ALA A 68 -9.38 -3.36 3.36
CA ALA A 68 -9.00 -4.33 2.33
C ALA A 68 -10.00 -5.49 2.20
N LYS A 69 -10.57 -5.93 3.33
CA LYS A 69 -11.58 -6.99 3.38
C LYS A 69 -12.91 -6.51 2.79
N THR A 70 -13.35 -5.29 3.10
CA THR A 70 -14.53 -4.68 2.49
C THR A 70 -14.33 -4.41 1.01
N ALA A 71 -13.15 -3.97 0.57
CA ALA A 71 -12.80 -3.82 -0.84
C ALA A 71 -12.68 -5.16 -1.61
N SER A 72 -12.38 -6.27 -0.92
CA SER A 72 -12.39 -7.61 -1.52
C SER A 72 -13.78 -8.24 -1.54
N GLN A 73 -14.64 -7.89 -0.57
CA GLN A 73 -16.03 -8.35 -0.48
C GLN A 73 -16.96 -7.67 -1.50
N THR A 74 -16.58 -6.54 -2.09
CA THR A 74 -17.38 -5.85 -3.13
C THR A 74 -17.32 -6.52 -4.50
N ILE A 75 -16.43 -7.50 -4.74
CA ILE A 75 -16.53 -8.39 -5.90
C ILE A 75 -17.45 -9.55 -5.52
N ALA A 76 -18.74 -9.25 -5.37
CA ALA A 76 -19.78 -10.26 -5.16
C ALA A 76 -19.88 -11.13 -6.43
N LEU A 77 -19.16 -12.25 -6.44
CA LEU A 77 -19.26 -13.22 -7.52
C LEU A 77 -20.66 -13.85 -7.46
N PRO A 78 -21.45 -13.81 -8.54
CA PRO A 78 -22.78 -14.43 -8.53
C PRO A 78 -22.68 -15.93 -8.24
N GLU A 79 -23.53 -16.44 -7.35
CA GLU A 79 -23.59 -17.87 -7.00
C GLU A 79 -24.19 -18.73 -8.13
N ASP A 80 -25.05 -18.13 -8.95
CA ASP A 80 -25.66 -18.77 -10.11
C ASP A 80 -24.66 -18.91 -11.28
N GLU A 81 -24.57 -20.10 -11.89
CA GLU A 81 -23.59 -20.42 -12.94
C GLU A 81 -23.76 -19.57 -14.21
N ASP A 82 -24.99 -19.21 -14.59
CA ASP A 82 -25.25 -18.39 -15.78
C ASP A 82 -25.04 -16.91 -15.49
N ALA A 83 -25.39 -16.47 -14.28
CA ALA A 83 -25.03 -15.14 -13.79
C ALA A 83 -23.51 -14.96 -13.69
N LYS A 84 -22.78 -15.99 -13.27
CA LYS A 84 -21.32 -16.00 -13.18
C LYS A 84 -20.66 -15.94 -14.56
N LYS A 85 -21.15 -16.70 -15.54
CA LYS A 85 -20.69 -16.58 -16.95
C LYS A 85 -20.92 -15.18 -17.50
N SER A 86 -22.10 -14.61 -17.24
CA SER A 86 -22.46 -13.26 -17.68
C SER A 86 -21.58 -12.20 -17.02
N PHE A 87 -21.32 -12.35 -15.71
CA PHE A 87 -20.40 -11.50 -14.95
C PHE A 87 -18.98 -11.59 -15.51
N MET A 88 -18.44 -12.79 -15.72
CA MET A 88 -17.09 -12.98 -16.28
C MET A 88 -16.97 -12.45 -17.71
N SER A 89 -18.02 -12.58 -18.52
CA SER A 89 -18.07 -12.00 -19.87
C SER A 89 -18.03 -10.47 -19.83
N LYS A 90 -18.88 -9.85 -18.99
CA LYS A 90 -18.86 -8.40 -18.76
C LYS A 90 -17.51 -7.92 -18.23
N LEU A 91 -16.93 -8.64 -17.28
CA LEU A 91 -15.62 -8.33 -16.73
C LEU A 91 -14.54 -8.41 -17.81
N ARG A 92 -14.56 -9.45 -18.65
CA ARG A 92 -13.63 -9.59 -19.78
C ARG A 92 -13.79 -8.42 -20.77
N LEU A 93 -15.01 -8.01 -21.08
CA LEU A 93 -15.26 -6.87 -21.96
C LEU A 93 -14.77 -5.56 -21.33
N GLN A 94 -15.06 -5.33 -20.04
CA GLN A 94 -14.57 -4.17 -19.30
C GLN A 94 -13.05 -4.12 -19.25
N LEU A 95 -12.37 -5.24 -18.96
CA LEU A 95 -10.92 -5.30 -18.96
C LEU A 95 -10.32 -5.01 -20.33
N LYS A 96 -10.91 -5.56 -21.40
CA LYS A 96 -10.50 -5.24 -22.77
C LYS A 96 -10.71 -3.77 -23.10
N SER A 97 -11.79 -3.18 -22.62
CA SER A 97 -12.07 -1.77 -22.84
C SER A 97 -11.13 -0.86 -22.07
N GLU A 98 -10.79 -1.19 -20.83
CA GLU A 98 -9.75 -0.52 -20.05
C GLU A 98 -8.38 -0.65 -20.72
N GLU A 99 -8.04 -1.83 -21.25
CA GLU A 99 -6.82 -2.04 -22.03
C GLU A 99 -6.80 -1.18 -23.30
N ALA A 100 -7.91 -1.12 -24.04
CA ALA A 100 -8.05 -0.27 -25.21
C ALA A 100 -7.91 1.22 -24.84
N LYS A 101 -8.57 1.68 -23.77
CA LYS A 101 -8.45 3.06 -23.24
C LYS A 101 -7.02 3.39 -22.83
N ALA A 102 -6.31 2.43 -22.24
CA ALA A 102 -4.90 2.56 -21.89
C ALA A 102 -3.97 2.53 -23.11
N ALA A 103 -4.41 2.02 -24.27
CA ALA A 103 -3.59 1.85 -25.46
C ALA A 103 -3.12 3.17 -26.09
N GLY A 104 -3.73 4.31 -25.76
CA GLY A 104 -3.17 5.61 -26.11
C GLY A 104 -4.18 6.74 -26.17
N ALA A 105 -3.69 7.91 -26.55
CA ALA A 105 -4.49 9.14 -26.61
C ALA A 105 -5.57 9.12 -27.70
N TRP A 106 -5.51 8.20 -28.68
CA TRP A 106 -6.52 8.02 -29.72
C TRP A 106 -7.90 7.60 -29.19
N THR A 107 -7.99 7.12 -27.94
CA THR A 107 -9.26 6.71 -27.31
C THR A 107 -10.10 7.86 -26.76
N LYS A 108 -9.65 9.11 -26.95
CA LYS A 108 -10.37 10.32 -26.53
C LYS A 108 -10.71 11.17 -27.73
N GLU A 109 -11.97 11.58 -27.83
CA GLU A 109 -12.47 12.46 -28.90
C GLU A 109 -11.67 13.78 -28.98
N GLU A 110 -11.33 14.35 -27.81
CA GLU A 110 -10.55 15.59 -27.71
C GLU A 110 -9.22 15.53 -28.47
N THR A 111 -8.58 14.36 -28.51
CA THR A 111 -7.30 14.18 -29.20
C THR A 111 -7.47 14.25 -30.72
N TRP A 112 -8.62 13.80 -31.24
CA TRP A 112 -8.95 13.85 -32.66
C TRP A 112 -9.28 15.26 -33.15
N ILE A 113 -9.72 16.19 -32.28
CA ILE A 113 -9.92 17.61 -32.62
C ILE A 113 -8.60 18.26 -33.11
N GLY A 114 -7.46 17.79 -32.58
CA GLY A 114 -6.13 18.22 -33.01
C GLY A 114 -5.70 17.67 -34.38
N MET A 115 -6.39 16.66 -34.92
CA MET A 115 -6.06 16.04 -36.20
C MET A 115 -6.44 16.95 -37.37
N ARG A 116 -5.50 17.11 -38.30
CA ARG A 116 -5.64 17.93 -39.48
C ARG A 116 -4.95 17.27 -40.66
N ARG A 117 -5.39 17.62 -41.87
CA ARG A 117 -4.68 17.24 -43.09
C ARG A 117 -3.27 17.83 -43.08
N ASN A 118 -2.35 17.17 -43.79
CA ASN A 118 -0.95 17.58 -43.95
C ASN A 118 -0.09 17.54 -42.66
N LEU A 119 -0.56 16.88 -41.59
CA LEU A 119 0.29 16.56 -40.44
C LEU A 119 1.30 15.46 -40.81
N THR A 120 2.48 15.48 -40.20
CA THR A 120 3.47 14.42 -40.37
C THR A 120 3.10 13.18 -39.56
N GLY A 121 3.48 11.99 -40.01
CA GLY A 121 3.23 10.75 -39.28
C GLY A 121 3.85 10.73 -37.87
N PHE A 122 4.95 11.47 -37.66
CA PHE A 122 5.51 11.72 -36.33
C PHE A 122 4.56 12.53 -35.44
N LYS A 123 3.99 13.62 -35.96
CA LYS A 123 3.06 14.46 -35.20
C LYS A 123 1.75 13.72 -34.90
N VAL A 124 1.29 12.88 -35.83
CA VAL A 124 0.15 11.97 -35.59
C VAL A 124 0.45 11.05 -34.41
N ARG A 125 1.60 10.38 -34.40
CA ARG A 125 1.99 9.49 -33.29
C ARG A 125 2.17 10.21 -31.96
N LYS A 126 2.62 11.46 -31.99
CA LYS A 126 2.71 12.30 -30.79
C LYS A 126 1.33 12.70 -30.25
N LEU A 127 0.34 12.87 -31.13
CA LEU A 127 -1.02 13.24 -30.74
C LEU A 127 -1.83 12.01 -30.31
N LEU A 128 -1.96 11.01 -31.19
CA LEU A 128 -2.85 9.85 -31.01
C LEU A 128 -2.17 8.67 -30.29
N GLY A 129 -0.83 8.64 -30.23
CA GLY A 129 -0.08 7.48 -29.79
C GLY A 129 0.31 6.56 -30.94
N ASN A 130 0.79 5.36 -30.61
CA ASN A 130 1.19 4.39 -31.63
C ASN A 130 -0.04 3.68 -32.21
N PRO A 131 -0.12 3.50 -33.54
CA PRO A 131 -1.21 2.75 -34.15
C PRO A 131 -1.10 1.26 -33.82
N ASN A 132 -2.25 0.59 -33.71
CA ASN A 132 -2.32 -0.87 -33.52
C ASN A 132 -1.74 -1.60 -34.74
N GLN A 133 -2.04 -1.12 -35.95
CA GLN A 133 -1.53 -1.68 -37.19
C GLN A 133 -1.15 -0.60 -38.19
N ILE A 134 -0.10 -0.87 -38.99
CA ILE A 134 0.31 -0.04 -40.12
C ILE A 134 0.19 -0.88 -41.38
N LYS A 135 -0.79 -0.55 -42.24
CA LYS A 135 -1.03 -1.24 -43.52
C LYS A 135 -0.53 -0.38 -44.66
N LYS A 136 0.00 -1.01 -45.72
CA LYS A 136 0.29 -0.31 -46.98
C LYS A 136 -0.98 -0.28 -47.82
N SER A 137 -1.28 0.85 -48.45
CA SER A 137 -2.43 0.93 -49.35
C SER A 137 -2.04 0.48 -50.77
N LEU A 138 -3.02 -0.06 -51.49
CA LEU A 138 -2.93 -0.34 -52.93
C LEU A 138 -3.20 0.92 -53.77
N ASN A 139 -3.74 1.98 -53.17
CA ASN A 139 -4.03 3.22 -53.86
C ASN A 139 -2.75 4.04 -54.03
N PRO A 140 -2.36 4.46 -55.25
CA PRO A 140 -1.14 5.24 -55.48
C PRO A 140 -1.14 6.62 -54.80
N ARG A 141 -2.28 7.09 -54.28
CA ARG A 141 -2.41 8.34 -53.52
C ARG A 141 -2.23 8.17 -52.01
N ILE A 142 -2.02 6.96 -51.52
CA ILE A 142 -1.87 6.64 -50.09
C ILE A 142 -0.74 5.61 -49.97
N ASP A 143 0.29 5.90 -49.19
CA ASP A 143 1.39 4.95 -48.99
C ASP A 143 1.10 4.03 -47.80
N GLN A 144 0.61 4.62 -46.70
CA GLN A 144 0.42 3.94 -45.42
C GLN A 144 -0.91 4.34 -44.79
N ILE A 145 -1.53 3.40 -44.08
CA ILE A 145 -2.75 3.60 -43.30
C ILE A 145 -2.42 3.17 -41.88
N TYR A 146 -2.55 4.09 -40.94
CA TYR A 146 -2.49 3.82 -39.51
C TYR A 146 -3.89 3.44 -39.05
N HIS A 147 -4.00 2.26 -38.46
CA HIS A 147 -5.25 1.71 -37.98
C HIS A 147 -5.21 1.68 -36.46
N TYR A 148 -6.23 2.28 -35.86
CA TYR A 148 -6.49 2.30 -34.42
C TYR A 148 -7.78 1.54 -34.20
N GLU A 149 -7.74 0.50 -33.37
CA GLU A 149 -8.89 -0.37 -33.14
C GLU A 149 -8.97 -0.71 -31.66
N GLY A 150 -10.19 -0.67 -31.12
CA GLY A 150 -10.44 -1.03 -29.74
C GLY A 150 -11.90 -0.83 -29.33
N ASP A 151 -12.36 -1.66 -28.41
CA ASP A 151 -13.70 -1.56 -27.81
C ASP A 151 -13.66 -0.50 -26.69
N LEU A 152 -14.14 0.72 -26.98
CA LEU A 152 -14.09 1.83 -26.03
C LEU A 152 -15.25 1.81 -25.01
N ASN A 153 -16.34 1.10 -25.33
CA ASN A 153 -17.58 1.14 -24.55
C ASN A 153 -17.88 -0.17 -23.80
N ALA A 154 -17.01 -1.18 -23.94
CA ALA A 154 -17.20 -2.53 -23.42
C ALA A 154 -18.51 -3.20 -23.90
N ASP A 155 -18.99 -2.81 -25.09
CA ASP A 155 -20.21 -3.33 -25.69
C ASP A 155 -19.95 -4.53 -26.63
N GLY A 156 -18.67 -4.85 -26.87
CA GLY A 156 -18.23 -5.91 -27.77
C GLY A 156 -18.07 -5.48 -29.23
N THR A 157 -18.31 -4.21 -29.54
CA THR A 157 -18.06 -3.61 -30.86
C THR A 157 -16.74 -2.86 -30.82
N ASN A 158 -15.86 -3.13 -31.78
CA ASN A 158 -14.60 -2.40 -31.88
C ASN A 158 -14.83 -1.10 -32.65
N GLU A 159 -14.44 0.01 -32.05
CA GLU A 159 -14.39 1.29 -32.74
C GLU A 159 -13.08 1.42 -33.51
N VAL A 160 -13.17 1.97 -34.73
CA VAL A 160 -12.06 1.99 -35.69
C VAL A 160 -11.74 3.42 -36.10
N GLY A 161 -10.51 3.84 -35.81
CA GLY A 161 -9.92 5.07 -36.31
C GLY A 161 -8.90 4.78 -37.42
N GLU A 162 -9.00 5.48 -38.54
CA GLU A 162 -8.05 5.32 -39.65
C GLU A 162 -7.37 6.64 -40.00
N VAL A 163 -6.07 6.61 -40.23
CA VAL A 163 -5.31 7.76 -40.73
C VAL A 163 -4.53 7.35 -41.96
N SER A 164 -4.88 7.91 -43.11
CA SER A 164 -4.21 7.67 -44.39
C SER A 164 -3.10 8.68 -44.61
N LEU A 165 -1.89 8.18 -44.85
CA LEU A 165 -0.69 8.97 -45.10
C LEU A 165 -0.16 8.74 -46.51
N PHE A 166 0.34 9.82 -47.12
CA PHE A 166 1.07 9.81 -48.38
C PHE A 166 2.34 10.64 -48.19
N ARG A 167 3.50 10.06 -48.50
CA ARG A 167 4.83 10.68 -48.27
C ARG A 167 4.97 11.25 -46.85
N ASP A 168 4.60 10.44 -45.85
CA ASP A 168 4.57 10.78 -44.41
C ASP A 168 3.63 11.94 -44.04
N ARG A 169 2.67 12.32 -44.90
CA ARG A 169 1.70 13.39 -44.63
C ARG A 169 0.26 12.87 -44.64
N VAL A 170 -0.54 13.31 -43.67
CA VAL A 170 -1.95 12.92 -43.57
C VAL A 170 -2.75 13.47 -44.75
N VAL A 171 -3.37 12.57 -45.51
CA VAL A 171 -4.27 12.91 -46.63
C VAL A 171 -5.72 12.94 -46.15
N SER A 172 -6.11 11.89 -45.44
CA SER A 172 -7.45 11.74 -44.87
C SER A 172 -7.36 11.02 -43.52
N PHE A 173 -8.35 11.23 -42.67
CA PHE A 173 -8.50 10.49 -41.44
C PHE A 173 -9.99 10.28 -41.15
N SER A 174 -10.30 9.21 -40.42
CA SER A 174 -11.63 8.88 -39.90
C SER A 174 -11.52 8.66 -38.40
N SER A 175 -12.39 9.35 -37.66
CA SER A 175 -12.52 9.23 -36.21
C SER A 175 -13.36 7.99 -35.86
N PRO A 176 -13.06 7.32 -34.72
CA PRO A 176 -13.92 6.30 -34.12
C PRO A 176 -15.14 6.86 -33.37
N PHE A 177 -15.22 8.19 -33.24
CA PHE A 177 -16.32 8.95 -32.65
C PHE A 177 -17.12 9.70 -33.72
#